data_AF-A0AAE1LGM0-F1
#
_entry.id   AF-A0AAE1LGM0-F1
#
_cell.length_a   1.000
_cell.length_b   1.000
_cell.length_c   1.000
_cell.angle_alpha   90.00
_cell.angle_beta   90.00
_cell.angle_gamma   90.00
#
_symmetry.space_group_name_H-M   'P 1'
#
loop_
_entity.id
_entity.type
_entity.pdbx_description
1 polymer ?
#
loop_
_entity_poly.entity_id
_entity_poly.type
_entity_poly.pdbx_seq_one_letter_code
_entity_poly.pdbx_strand_id
1 'polypeptide(L)'
;MEPAKSCNKCYVSLHAPDDRLPLERELLTDIRTYGGLLKPSDSLFELIMQLEHAVLTSTVNSQIHTMLLFDTLERLTGVELQRVGCEVHARTLTASVVTFYMICRMHFTCADANKVYAETKRRKRDLAKQAKLS
;
A
#
# COMPACT_ATOMS: atom_id res chain seq x y z
N MET A 1 5.90 -13.55 26.48
CA MET A 1 5.34 -12.32 25.89
C MET A 1 4.21 -12.72 24.97
N GLU A 2 3.04 -12.10 25.08
CA GLU A 2 1.93 -12.34 24.16
C GLU A 2 2.30 -11.91 22.74
N PRO A 3 1.78 -12.58 21.69
CA PRO A 3 2.02 -12.16 20.32
C PRO A 3 1.37 -10.80 20.04
N ALA A 4 1.99 -9.97 19.21
CA ALA A 4 1.48 -8.63 18.86
C ALA A 4 0.02 -8.65 18.35
N LYS A 5 -0.39 -9.74 17.68
CA LYS A 5 -1.75 -9.95 17.15
C LYS A 5 -2.84 -10.06 18.22
N SER A 6 -2.47 -10.40 19.45
CA SER A 6 -3.38 -10.51 20.60
C SER A 6 -3.27 -9.33 21.56
N CYS A 7 -2.39 -8.36 21.26
CA CYS A 7 -2.14 -7.23 22.13
C CYS A 7 -3.14 -6.09 21.88
N ASN A 8 -4.03 -5.84 22.84
CA ASN A 8 -5.03 -4.77 22.73
C ASN A 8 -4.40 -3.37 22.50
N LYS A 9 -3.25 -3.08 23.16
CA LYS A 9 -2.53 -1.81 22.94
C LYS A 9 -2.06 -1.64 21.49
N CYS A 10 -1.68 -2.75 20.84
CA CYS A 10 -1.32 -2.72 19.41
C CYS A 10 -2.55 -2.49 18.54
N TYR A 11 -3.64 -3.17 18.84
CA TYR A 11 -4.91 -2.98 18.13
C TYR A 11 -5.35 -1.51 18.18
N VAL A 12 -5.46 -0.93 19.38
CA VAL A 12 -5.86 0.47 19.56
C VAL A 12 -4.88 1.43 18.85
N SER A 13 -3.57 1.14 18.84
CA SER A 13 -2.60 2.00 18.17
C SER A 13 -2.74 2.06 16.64
N LEU A 14 -3.41 1.09 16.02
CA LEU A 14 -3.62 1.03 14.57
C LEU A 14 -4.93 1.72 14.14
N HIS A 15 -5.83 1.98 15.08
CA HIS A 15 -7.18 2.48 14.80
C HIS A 15 -7.36 3.91 15.31
N ALA A 16 -8.17 4.65 14.56
CA ALA A 16 -8.70 5.91 15.04
C ALA A 16 -9.67 5.67 16.21
N PRO A 17 -9.70 6.55 17.22
CA PRO A 17 -10.81 6.55 18.18
C PRO A 17 -12.11 6.97 17.48
N ASP A 18 -13.22 6.31 17.85
CA ASP A 18 -14.53 6.51 17.21
C ASP A 18 -15.08 7.94 17.39
N ASP A 19 -14.75 8.58 18.52
CA ASP A 19 -15.24 9.91 18.89
C ASP A 19 -14.44 11.07 18.28
N ARG A 20 -13.52 10.80 17.35
CA ARG A 20 -12.71 11.87 16.74
C ARG A 20 -13.47 12.63 15.66
N LEU A 21 -13.10 13.90 15.48
CA LEU A 21 -13.60 14.70 14.36
C LEU A 21 -13.22 14.04 13.02
N PRO A 22 -14.14 13.98 12.05
CA PRO A 22 -13.86 13.44 10.73
C PRO A 22 -12.70 14.16 10.05
N LEU A 23 -11.80 13.38 9.45
CA LEU A 23 -10.68 13.91 8.68
C LEU A 23 -10.97 13.74 7.19
N GLU A 24 -10.49 14.68 6.37
CA GLU A 24 -10.72 14.65 4.91
C GLU A 24 -10.25 13.34 4.27
N ARG A 25 -9.12 12.79 4.75
CA ARG A 25 -8.57 11.50 4.30
C ARG A 25 -9.47 10.29 4.55
N GLU A 26 -10.50 10.42 5.39
CA GLU A 26 -11.46 9.36 5.70
C GLU A 26 -12.74 9.45 4.89
N LEU A 27 -12.96 10.53 4.14
CA LEU A 27 -14.21 10.79 3.44
C LEU A 27 -14.66 9.58 2.60
N LEU A 28 -13.73 8.96 1.87
CA LEU A 28 -14.04 7.80 1.04
C LEU A 28 -14.39 6.57 1.90
N THR A 29 -13.72 6.36 3.02
CA THR A 29 -14.04 5.29 3.97
C THR A 29 -15.43 5.51 4.56
N ASP A 30 -15.76 6.74 4.95
CA ASP A 30 -17.05 7.09 5.54
C ASP A 30 -18.21 6.89 4.56
N ILE A 31 -18.01 7.23 3.28
CA ILE A 31 -19.00 6.98 2.22
C ILE A 31 -19.19 5.48 1.95
N ARG A 32 -18.18 4.64 2.21
CA ARG A 32 -18.16 3.22 1.82
C ARG A 32 -18.29 2.23 2.98
N THR A 33 -18.22 2.68 4.23
CA THR A 33 -18.03 1.79 5.37
C THR A 33 -19.22 0.86 5.62
N TYR A 34 -20.45 1.31 5.35
CA TYR A 34 -21.68 0.59 5.74
C TYR A 34 -21.63 0.06 7.22
N GLY A 35 -20.77 0.65 8.06
CA GLY A 35 -20.51 0.25 9.45
C GLY A 35 -19.38 -0.77 9.69
N GLY A 36 -18.68 -1.26 8.66
CA GLY A 36 -17.69 -2.35 8.78
C GLY A 36 -16.24 -2.02 8.46
N LEU A 37 -15.95 -0.84 7.87
CA LEU A 37 -14.57 -0.45 7.56
C LEU A 37 -13.92 0.27 8.75
N LEU A 38 -12.69 -0.12 9.04
CA LEU A 38 -11.89 0.44 10.11
C LEU A 38 -11.17 1.71 9.63
N LYS A 39 -11.16 2.73 10.49
CA LYS A 39 -10.41 3.97 10.28
C LYS A 39 -8.98 3.82 10.80
N PRO A 40 -7.95 4.16 10.00
CA PRO A 40 -6.56 4.05 10.45
C PRO A 40 -6.24 5.15 11.47
N SER A 41 -5.38 4.83 12.43
CA SER A 41 -4.72 5.84 13.27
C SER A 41 -3.81 6.74 12.42
N ASP A 42 -3.44 7.88 12.97
CA ASP A 42 -2.60 8.85 12.26
C ASP A 42 -1.20 8.29 11.99
N SER A 43 -0.65 7.56 12.97
CA SER A 43 0.64 6.87 12.84
C SER A 43 0.62 5.79 11.76
N LEU A 44 -0.47 5.02 11.66
CA LEU A 44 -0.62 4.03 10.60
C LEU A 44 -0.76 4.70 9.24
N PHE A 45 -1.57 5.75 9.15
CA PHE A 45 -1.75 6.48 7.89
C PHE A 45 -0.43 7.08 7.40
N GLU A 46 0.34 7.71 8.28
CA GLU A 46 1.65 8.30 7.95
C GLU A 46 2.68 7.23 7.53
N LEU A 47 2.73 6.08 8.23
CA LEU A 47 3.57 4.95 7.80
C LEU A 47 3.20 4.52 6.38
N ILE A 48 1.91 4.32 6.10
CA ILE A 48 1.45 3.91 4.76
C ILE A 48 1.79 4.97 3.70
N MET A 49 1.68 6.26 4.02
CA MET A 49 2.10 7.33 3.11
C MET A 49 3.59 7.29 2.78
N GLN A 50 4.45 7.10 3.79
CA GLN A 50 5.91 6.98 3.58
C GLN A 50 6.24 5.79 2.66
N LEU A 51 5.56 4.66 2.88
CA LEU A 51 5.73 3.46 2.05
C LEU A 51 5.23 3.67 0.61
N GLU A 52 4.07 4.30 0.42
CA GLU A 52 3.54 4.61 -0.92
C GLU A 52 4.47 5.56 -1.66
N HIS A 53 5.00 6.58 -0.99
CA HIS A 53 5.96 7.50 -1.60
C HIS A 53 7.23 6.76 -2.07
N ALA A 54 7.76 5.83 -1.28
CA ALA A 54 8.91 5.01 -1.68
C ALA A 54 8.60 4.10 -2.88
N VAL A 55 7.40 3.51 -2.94
CA VAL A 55 6.96 2.72 -4.10
C VAL A 55 6.82 3.62 -5.33
N LEU A 56 6.13 4.74 -5.22
CA LEU A 56 5.91 5.66 -6.34
C LEU A 56 7.24 6.14 -6.93
N THR A 57 8.16 6.61 -6.09
CA THR A 57 9.50 7.03 -6.55
C THR A 57 10.30 5.91 -7.21
N SER A 58 10.10 4.65 -6.81
CA SER A 58 10.71 3.47 -7.44
C SER A 58 10.05 3.08 -8.76
N THR A 59 8.78 3.43 -8.96
CA THR A 59 8.01 3.10 -10.19
C THR A 59 7.98 4.21 -11.24
N VAL A 60 8.15 5.48 -10.85
CA VAL A 60 8.06 6.63 -11.77
C VAL A 60 9.12 6.61 -12.87
N ASN A 61 10.32 6.10 -12.56
CA ASN A 61 11.46 6.10 -13.49
C ASN A 61 11.78 4.73 -14.09
N SER A 62 11.06 3.67 -13.67
CA SER A 62 11.42 2.28 -13.97
C SER A 62 10.23 1.57 -14.62
N GLN A 63 10.46 0.86 -15.73
CA GLN A 63 9.54 -0.21 -16.11
C GLN A 63 9.51 -1.23 -14.98
N ILE A 64 8.34 -1.76 -14.66
CA ILE A 64 8.20 -2.78 -13.61
C ILE A 64 9.16 -3.94 -13.93
N HIS A 65 10.06 -4.20 -13.01
CA HIS A 65 11.11 -5.21 -13.14
C HIS A 65 11.17 -6.07 -11.88
N THR A 66 11.86 -7.20 -11.99
CA THR A 66 11.90 -8.23 -10.94
C THR A 66 12.50 -7.76 -9.62
N MET A 67 13.32 -6.70 -9.63
CA MET A 67 14.00 -6.17 -8.44
C MET A 67 13.27 -5.00 -7.78
N LEU A 68 12.12 -4.55 -8.32
CA LEU A 68 11.41 -3.36 -7.83
C LEU A 68 11.14 -3.38 -6.32
N LEU A 69 10.82 -4.56 -5.77
CA LEU A 69 10.64 -4.74 -4.33
C LEU A 69 11.92 -4.40 -3.55
N PHE A 70 13.06 -4.93 -3.99
CA PHE A 70 14.34 -4.72 -3.31
C PHE A 70 14.80 -3.27 -3.45
N ASP A 71 14.68 -2.67 -4.63
CA ASP A 71 14.99 -1.26 -4.86
C ASP A 71 14.14 -0.35 -3.96
N THR A 72 12.86 -0.69 -3.79
CA THR A 72 11.97 0.06 -2.89
C THR A 72 12.40 -0.09 -1.43
N LEU A 73 12.74 -1.30 -0.99
CA LEU A 73 13.22 -1.55 0.39
C LEU A 73 14.58 -0.89 0.66
N GLU A 74 15.47 -0.85 -0.32
CA GLU A 74 16.75 -0.18 -0.22
C GLU A 74 16.56 1.34 -0.03
N ARG A 75 15.62 1.96 -0.74
CA ARG A 75 15.27 3.38 -0.55
C ARG A 75 14.69 3.68 0.83
N LEU A 76 14.05 2.70 1.45
CA LEU A 76 13.56 2.81 2.83
C LEU A 76 14.66 2.60 3.86
N THR A 77 15.82 2.08 3.44
CA THR A 77 16.96 1.88 4.33
C THR A 77 17.56 3.23 4.69
N GLY A 78 17.55 3.57 5.98
CA GLY A 78 18.03 4.87 6.47
C GLY A 78 16.96 5.95 6.58
N VAL A 79 15.71 5.68 6.15
CA VAL A 79 14.56 6.56 6.42
C VAL A 79 13.98 6.22 7.79
N GLU A 80 13.73 7.23 8.61
CA GLU A 80 13.00 7.05 9.86
C GLU A 80 11.51 6.84 9.55
N LEU A 81 11.10 5.57 9.57
CA LEU A 81 9.70 5.20 9.37
C LEU A 81 8.87 5.45 10.62
N GLN A 82 7.65 5.93 10.41
CA GLN A 82 6.67 6.08 11.46
C GLN A 82 6.38 4.72 12.12
N ARG A 83 6.58 4.63 13.43
CA ARG A 83 6.38 3.39 14.18
C ARG A 83 4.94 3.25 14.61
N VAL A 84 4.43 2.03 14.54
CA VAL A 84 3.10 1.63 15.01
C VAL A 84 3.22 0.49 16.01
N GLY A 85 2.29 0.41 16.97
CA GLY A 85 2.30 -0.57 18.06
C GLY A 85 2.69 0.01 19.41
N CYS A 86 2.52 -0.79 20.47
CA CYS A 86 2.99 -0.41 21.80
C CYS A 86 4.52 -0.53 21.91
N GLU A 87 5.11 0.06 22.95
CA GLU A 87 6.57 0.08 23.20
C GLU A 87 7.25 -1.29 23.04
N VAL A 88 6.55 -2.36 23.44
CA VAL A 88 7.03 -3.73 23.39
C VAL A 88 7.02 -4.32 21.98
N HIS A 89 6.00 -3.99 21.18
CA HIS A 89 5.76 -4.61 19.88
C HIS A 89 5.99 -3.66 18.70
N ALA A 90 6.37 -2.40 18.94
CA ALA A 90 6.44 -1.38 17.91
C ALA A 90 7.30 -1.81 16.73
N ARG A 91 8.49 -2.37 17.01
CA ARG A 91 9.40 -2.85 15.98
C ARG A 91 8.83 -4.01 15.16
N THR A 92 8.29 -5.03 15.82
CA THR A 92 7.80 -6.25 15.15
C THR A 92 6.49 -6.02 14.39
N LEU A 93 5.60 -5.20 14.95
CA LEU A 93 4.35 -4.81 14.29
C LEU A 93 4.63 -3.92 13.08
N THR A 94 5.48 -2.90 13.22
CA THR A 94 5.87 -2.02 12.10
C THR A 94 6.46 -2.85 10.96
N ALA A 95 7.42 -3.75 11.25
CA ALA A 95 7.99 -4.62 10.23
C ALA A 95 6.94 -5.51 9.54
N SER A 96 5.94 -6.00 10.29
CA SER A 96 4.84 -6.80 9.73
C SER A 96 3.95 -5.97 8.80
N VAL A 97 3.62 -4.73 9.19
CA VAL A 97 2.84 -3.80 8.35
C VAL A 97 3.60 -3.46 7.08
N VAL A 98 4.89 -3.10 7.18
CA VAL A 98 5.76 -2.82 6.03
C VAL A 98 5.79 -4.01 5.07
N THR A 99 6.02 -5.22 5.59
CA THR A 99 6.09 -6.44 4.79
C THR A 99 4.78 -6.70 4.06
N PHE A 100 3.66 -6.65 4.79
CA PHE A 100 2.34 -6.89 4.22
C PHE A 100 2.00 -5.86 3.14
N TYR A 101 2.19 -4.57 3.44
CA TYR A 101 1.93 -3.48 2.52
C TYR A 101 2.76 -3.63 1.24
N MET A 102 4.06 -3.90 1.35
CA MET A 102 4.93 -4.07 0.19
C MET A 102 4.48 -5.22 -0.71
N ILE A 103 4.16 -6.38 -0.14
CA ILE A 103 3.66 -7.54 -0.90
C ILE A 103 2.36 -7.17 -1.64
N CYS A 104 1.38 -6.62 -0.92
CA CYS A 104 0.10 -6.21 -1.52
C CYS A 104 0.31 -5.18 -2.64
N ARG A 105 1.15 -4.17 -2.40
CA ARG A 105 1.39 -3.09 -3.36
C ARG A 105 2.11 -3.58 -4.61
N MET A 106 3.03 -4.54 -4.49
CA MET A 106 3.68 -5.18 -5.64
C MET A 106 2.67 -6.00 -6.46
N HIS A 107 1.75 -6.72 -5.82
CA HIS A 107 0.67 -7.41 -6.54
C HIS A 107 -0.20 -6.44 -7.35
N PHE A 108 -0.61 -5.32 -6.75
CA PHE A 108 -1.38 -4.30 -7.47
C PHE A 108 -0.60 -3.68 -8.62
N THR A 109 0.67 -3.36 -8.40
CA THR A 109 1.57 -2.82 -9.43
C THR A 109 1.70 -3.75 -10.63
N CYS A 110 1.95 -5.05 -10.39
CA CYS A 110 2.01 -6.06 -11.45
C CYS A 110 0.66 -6.25 -12.15
N ALA A 111 -0.44 -6.27 -11.40
CA ALA A 111 -1.78 -6.42 -11.97
C ALA A 111 -2.11 -5.27 -12.93
N ASP A 112 -1.79 -4.03 -12.57
CA ASP A 112 -2.04 -2.86 -13.42
C ASP A 112 -1.14 -2.85 -14.65
N ALA A 113 0.14 -3.21 -14.51
CA ALA A 113 1.06 -3.39 -15.65
C ALA A 113 0.52 -4.40 -16.67
N ASN A 114 0.04 -5.53 -16.16
CA ASN A 114 -0.49 -6.60 -16.99
C ASN A 114 -1.76 -6.19 -17.74
N LYS A 115 -2.64 -5.39 -17.11
CA LYS A 115 -3.80 -4.80 -17.79
C LYS A 115 -3.38 -3.89 -18.96
N VAL A 116 -2.46 -2.96 -18.70
CA VAL A 116 -1.94 -2.03 -19.73
C VAL A 116 -1.29 -2.77 -20.89
N TYR A 117 -0.50 -3.81 -20.59
CA TYR A 117 0.12 -4.66 -21.61
C TYR A 117 -0.95 -5.41 -22.45
N ALA A 118 -1.95 -5.99 -21.80
CA ALA A 118 -3.03 -6.71 -22.48
C ALA A 118 -3.85 -5.79 -23.40
N GLU A 119 -4.19 -4.59 -22.94
CA GLU A 119 -4.90 -3.58 -23.73
C GLU A 119 -4.09 -3.12 -24.94
N THR A 120 -2.79 -2.84 -24.74
CA THR A 120 -1.87 -2.45 -25.81
C THR A 120 -1.77 -3.55 -26.87
N LYS A 121 -1.66 -4.81 -26.43
CA LYS A 121 -1.62 -5.97 -27.32
C LYS A 121 -2.93 -6.15 -28.10
N ARG A 122 -4.07 -5.93 -27.46
CA ARG A 122 -5.39 -5.96 -28.12
C ARG A 122 -5.49 -4.89 -29.19
N ARG A 123 -5.15 -3.64 -28.86
CA ARG A 123 -5.18 -2.51 -29.80
C ARG A 123 -4.27 -2.76 -31.02
N LYS A 124 -3.06 -3.28 -30.81
CA LYS A 124 -2.16 -3.66 -31.92
C LYS A 124 -2.76 -4.73 -32.83
N ARG A 125 -3.46 -5.73 -32.27
CA ARG A 125 -4.16 -6.77 -33.05
C ARG A 125 -5.31 -6.20 -33.86
N ASP A 126 -6.10 -5.31 -33.28
CA ASP A 126 -7.25 -4.71 -33.95
C ASP A 126 -6.81 -3.81 -35.11
N LEU A 127 -5.76 -3.00 -34.92
CA LEU A 127 -5.15 -2.21 -36.00
C LEU A 127 -4.60 -3.09 -37.13
N ALA A 128 -3.91 -4.19 -36.79
CA ALA A 128 -3.38 -5.12 -37.79
C ALA A 128 -4.47 -5.85 -38.59
N LYS A 129 -5.67 -6.03 -38.02
CA LYS A 129 -6.83 -6.57 -38.75
C LYS A 129 -7.41 -5.52 -39.70
N GLN A 130 -7.55 -4.28 -39.25
CA GLN A 130 -8.07 -3.17 -40.06
C GLN A 130 -7.19 -2.92 -41.29
N ALA A 131 -5.86 -2.93 -41.12
CA ALA A 131 -4.91 -2.73 -42.21
C ALA A 131 -4.91 -3.86 -43.28
N LYS A 132 -5.53 -5.01 -43.01
CA LYS A 132 -5.69 -6.11 -43.97
C LYS A 132 -7.03 -6.07 -44.72
N LEU A 133 -7.94 -5.22 -44.29
CA LEU A 133 -9.28 -5.04 -44.87
C LEU A 133 -9.36 -3.80 -45.76
N SER A 134 -8.33 -2.94 -45.71
CA SER A 134 -8.06 -1.83 -46.63
C SER A 134 -7.14 -2.28 -47.76
#